data_AF-A0A317I8S8-F1
#
_entry.id   AF-A0A317I8S8-F1
#
_cell.length_a   1.000
_cell.length_b   1.000
_cell.length_c   1.000
_cell.angle_alpha   90.00
_cell.angle_beta   90.00
_cell.angle_gamma   90.00
#
_symmetry.space_group_name_H-M   'P 1'
#
loop_
_entity.id
_entity.type
_entity.pdbx_description
1 polymer ?
#
loop_
_entity_poly.entity_id
_entity_poly.type
_entity_poly.pdbx_seq_one_letter_code
_entity_poly.pdbx_strand_id
1 'polypeptide(L)'
;MLKFKIATITCIFLLVAVPCRASAADKEDFQDEPAASSNASERASRSLAERTNQANQLCREGRRLRDLKQLDEARATFERAIVLDPNDNSAVVHNDLGLVLETMGDLQGAIAEFNKALTFDPTMSSATLNMAEAYKQLGQIDLAVTYLKKFVNEHPESPQIESAEASLKTLRHSKPISGSVTTTDYLDSVAPKGVYCWPLKRTPIRLCIEPGSAVDGYRDSFRQIAFRSLREWIEAANHHLTWRLVQDPKEADITISWTSSKADFPHGTEQGITKLLFTRTHAITHADIKICTVPVYAESKEILSDEAMRLVCLHEIGHALGINGHSPNNNDVMFFCERAYPVTALSQRDRLTIARLYATEHDEVGKVKGKGGLAIGIPGLFQLKF
;
A
#
# COMPACT_ATOMS: atom_id res chain seq x y z
N MET A 1 27.42 -11.02 -48.30
CA MET A 1 27.08 -12.46 -48.47
C MET A 1 27.48 -13.22 -47.21
N LEU A 2 26.72 -14.28 -46.86
CA LEU A 2 26.87 -15.22 -45.72
C LEU A 2 26.49 -14.65 -44.33
N LYS A 3 25.27 -14.88 -43.81
CA LYS A 3 24.60 -16.11 -43.31
C LYS A 3 25.02 -16.52 -41.89
N PHE A 4 24.07 -16.33 -40.96
CA PHE A 4 23.94 -16.98 -39.66
C PHE A 4 24.08 -18.51 -39.75
N LYS A 5 24.73 -19.12 -38.75
CA LYS A 5 24.47 -20.51 -38.34
C LYS A 5 24.60 -20.67 -36.82
N ILE A 6 23.57 -21.29 -36.27
CA ILE A 6 23.39 -21.82 -34.92
C ILE A 6 24.07 -23.21 -34.85
N ALA A 7 24.68 -23.55 -33.71
CA ALA A 7 24.97 -24.93 -33.29
C ALA A 7 25.04 -24.94 -31.75
N THR A 8 24.02 -25.41 -31.03
CA THR A 8 23.75 -26.80 -30.62
C THR A 8 24.93 -27.47 -29.93
N ILE A 9 24.87 -27.56 -28.59
CA ILE A 9 25.80 -28.33 -27.75
C ILE A 9 25.01 -29.52 -27.19
N THR A 10 25.41 -30.74 -27.55
CA THR A 10 25.08 -31.94 -26.76
C THR A 10 26.16 -33.01 -26.97
N CYS A 11 26.78 -33.40 -25.84
CA CYS A 11 27.47 -34.63 -25.46
C CYS A 11 28.44 -35.36 -26.42
N ILE A 12 29.59 -35.80 -25.88
CA ILE A 12 29.95 -37.22 -25.69
C ILE A 12 31.26 -37.36 -24.89
N PHE A 13 31.24 -38.33 -23.97
CA PHE A 13 32.32 -38.87 -23.15
C PHE A 13 33.51 -39.40 -23.97
N LEU A 14 34.73 -39.27 -23.44
CA LEU A 14 35.79 -40.26 -23.70
C LEU A 14 36.74 -40.40 -22.50
N LEU A 15 36.82 -41.64 -22.02
CA LEU A 15 37.75 -42.16 -21.02
C LEU A 15 39.20 -42.02 -21.47
N VAL A 16 40.09 -41.68 -20.53
CA VAL A 16 41.47 -42.18 -20.54
C VAL A 16 41.85 -42.65 -19.13
N ALA A 17 42.19 -43.93 -19.03
CA ALA A 17 42.66 -44.60 -17.84
C ALA A 17 44.15 -44.29 -17.58
N VAL A 18 44.54 -44.19 -16.30
CA VAL A 18 45.94 -44.13 -15.86
C VAL A 18 46.12 -45.14 -14.71
N PRO A 19 47.22 -45.93 -14.67
CA PRO A 19 47.23 -47.22 -14.01
C PRO A 19 47.63 -47.19 -12.53
N CYS A 20 47.17 -48.22 -11.84
CA CYS A 20 47.41 -48.56 -10.46
C CYS A 20 48.87 -49.02 -10.24
N ARG A 21 49.50 -48.57 -9.15
CA ARG A 21 50.69 -49.21 -8.57
C ARG A 21 50.48 -49.32 -7.06
N ALA A 22 50.38 -50.57 -6.60
CA ALA A 22 50.23 -50.92 -5.20
C ALA A 22 51.53 -50.70 -4.42
N SER A 23 51.42 -50.10 -3.23
CA SER A 23 52.35 -50.29 -2.12
C SER A 23 51.53 -50.30 -0.84
N ALA A 24 51.84 -51.25 0.03
CA ALA A 24 51.11 -51.60 1.23
C ALA A 24 51.35 -50.62 2.40
N ALA A 25 50.40 -50.68 3.34
CA ALA A 25 50.42 -50.16 4.71
C ALA A 25 50.27 -48.64 4.86
N ASP A 26 49.05 -48.19 5.14
CA ASP A 26 48.65 -47.83 6.51
C ASP A 26 47.12 -47.80 6.62
N LYS A 27 46.59 -48.36 7.72
CA LYS A 27 45.17 -48.30 8.06
C LYS A 27 44.92 -46.94 8.71
N GLU A 28 44.35 -46.00 7.98
CA GLU A 28 43.64 -44.89 8.61
C GLU A 28 42.18 -44.85 8.14
N ASP A 29 41.35 -44.62 9.14
CA ASP A 29 39.90 -44.73 9.21
C ASP A 29 39.26 -43.79 8.18
N PHE A 30 38.46 -44.33 7.26
CA PHE A 30 37.59 -43.52 6.41
C PHE A 30 36.37 -43.13 7.25
N GLN A 31 36.48 -42.04 8.00
CA GLN A 31 35.33 -41.39 8.63
C GLN A 31 34.76 -40.35 7.67
N ASP A 32 33.52 -40.59 7.27
CA ASP A 32 32.67 -39.63 6.58
C ASP A 32 32.75 -38.24 7.24
N GLU A 33 32.87 -37.18 6.43
CA GLU A 33 32.70 -35.81 6.88
C GLU A 33 31.30 -35.26 6.49
N PRO A 34 30.24 -35.49 7.30
CA PRO A 34 28.95 -34.80 7.14
C PRO A 34 28.63 -33.81 8.29
N ALA A 35 29.57 -33.56 9.23
CA ALA A 35 29.24 -32.98 10.53
C ALA A 35 29.13 -31.44 10.60
N ALA A 36 29.72 -30.69 9.66
CA ALA A 36 29.72 -29.22 9.75
C ALA A 36 28.45 -28.56 9.17
N SER A 37 27.93 -29.09 8.05
CA SER A 37 26.71 -28.58 7.40
C SER A 37 25.45 -28.95 8.19
N SER A 38 25.38 -30.15 8.78
CA SER A 38 24.25 -30.59 9.60
C SER A 38 24.12 -29.76 10.88
N ASN A 39 25.24 -29.44 11.54
CA ASN A 39 25.26 -28.62 12.75
C ASN A 39 24.81 -27.17 12.50
N ALA A 40 25.11 -26.59 11.34
CA ALA A 40 24.71 -25.24 10.99
C ALA A 40 23.19 -25.15 10.71
N SER A 41 22.64 -26.11 9.95
CA SER A 41 21.19 -26.19 9.72
C SER A 41 20.42 -26.48 11.02
N GLU A 42 20.97 -27.33 11.90
CA GLU A 42 20.38 -27.60 13.22
C GLU A 42 20.43 -26.40 14.17
N ARG A 43 21.50 -25.61 14.14
CA ARG A 43 21.58 -24.36 14.94
C ARG A 43 20.62 -23.31 14.42
N ALA A 44 20.49 -23.17 13.10
CA ALA A 44 19.55 -22.25 12.48
C ALA A 44 18.10 -22.64 12.79
N SER A 45 17.76 -23.93 12.71
CA SER A 45 16.41 -24.42 13.05
C SER A 45 16.12 -24.29 14.55
N ARG A 46 17.08 -24.56 15.45
CA ARG A 46 16.94 -24.29 16.88
C ARG A 46 16.74 -22.80 17.17
N SER A 47 17.51 -21.92 16.53
CA SER A 47 17.38 -20.46 16.71
C SER A 47 16.03 -19.93 16.22
N LEU A 48 15.51 -20.47 15.11
CA LEU A 48 14.16 -20.13 14.64
C LEU A 48 13.11 -20.62 15.63
N ALA A 49 13.20 -21.86 16.10
CA ALA A 49 12.26 -22.42 17.07
C ALA A 49 12.23 -21.63 18.40
N GLU A 50 13.38 -21.14 18.86
CA GLU A 50 13.48 -20.26 20.03
C GLU A 50 12.75 -18.92 19.82
N ARG A 51 12.97 -18.29 18.65
CA ARG A 51 12.29 -17.03 18.28
C ARG A 51 10.77 -17.21 18.18
N THR A 52 10.32 -18.27 17.53
CA THR A 52 8.89 -18.63 17.42
C THR A 52 8.28 -18.89 18.81
N ASN A 53 8.98 -19.59 19.69
CA ASN A 53 8.49 -19.84 21.05
C ASN A 53 8.39 -18.53 21.86
N GLN A 54 9.38 -17.64 21.72
CA GLN A 54 9.35 -16.32 22.36
C GLN A 54 8.21 -15.44 21.83
N ALA A 55 7.99 -15.41 20.50
CA ALA A 55 6.87 -14.71 19.89
C ALA A 55 5.52 -15.24 20.42
N ASN A 56 5.38 -16.56 20.55
CA ASN A 56 4.18 -17.19 21.11
C ASN A 56 3.92 -16.81 22.57
N GLN A 57 4.98 -16.69 23.39
CA GLN A 57 4.87 -16.21 24.76
C GLN A 57 4.40 -14.75 24.80
N LEU A 58 4.97 -13.88 23.97
CA LEU A 58 4.52 -12.49 23.86
C LEU A 58 3.06 -12.41 23.39
N CYS A 59 2.62 -13.25 22.45
CA CYS A 59 1.22 -13.25 22.02
C CYS A 59 0.26 -13.63 23.16
N ARG A 60 0.63 -14.62 23.99
CA ARG A 60 -0.17 -14.99 25.16
C ARG A 60 -0.23 -13.84 26.17
N GLU A 61 0.89 -13.16 26.37
CA GLU A 61 0.96 -11.99 27.25
C GLU A 61 0.15 -10.81 26.71
N GLY A 62 0.25 -10.51 25.41
CA GLY A 62 -0.54 -9.47 24.76
C GLY A 62 -2.05 -9.71 24.91
N ARG A 63 -2.50 -10.96 24.75
CA ARG A 63 -3.92 -11.32 24.99
C ARG A 63 -4.31 -11.09 26.45
N ARG A 64 -3.46 -11.51 27.40
CA ARG A 64 -3.69 -11.27 28.84
C ARG A 64 -3.80 -9.78 29.16
N LEU A 65 -2.91 -8.94 28.60
CA LEU A 65 -2.92 -7.50 28.78
C LEU A 65 -4.18 -6.85 28.18
N ARG A 66 -4.59 -7.27 26.99
CA ARG A 66 -5.86 -6.85 26.36
C ARG A 66 -7.05 -7.17 27.25
N ASP A 67 -7.11 -8.38 27.79
CA ASP A 67 -8.21 -8.81 28.66
C ASP A 67 -8.24 -8.00 29.98
N LEU A 68 -7.07 -7.56 30.46
CA LEU A 68 -6.92 -6.62 31.58
C LEU A 68 -7.16 -5.14 31.22
N LYS A 69 -7.52 -4.83 29.96
CA LYS A 69 -7.69 -3.45 29.44
C LYS A 69 -6.43 -2.58 29.51
N GLN A 70 -5.25 -3.20 29.59
CA GLN A 70 -3.96 -2.55 29.45
C GLN A 70 -3.58 -2.48 27.96
N LEU A 71 -4.31 -1.62 27.23
CA LEU A 71 -4.33 -1.65 25.76
C LEU A 71 -3.01 -1.18 25.13
N ASP A 72 -2.37 -0.16 25.71
CA ASP A 72 -1.08 0.35 25.23
C ASP A 72 0.04 -0.70 25.39
N GLU A 73 0.08 -1.38 26.54
CA GLU A 73 1.03 -2.47 26.79
C GLU A 73 0.73 -3.69 25.93
N ALA A 74 -0.54 -4.01 25.71
CA ALA A 74 -0.97 -5.09 24.82
C ALA A 74 -0.49 -4.82 23.38
N ARG A 75 -0.72 -3.60 22.87
CA ARG A 75 -0.25 -3.17 21.55
C ARG A 75 1.25 -3.33 21.41
N ALA A 76 2.03 -2.74 22.32
CA ALA A 76 3.50 -2.82 22.29
C ALA A 76 4.00 -4.27 22.37
N THR A 77 3.30 -5.13 23.13
CA THR A 77 3.64 -6.55 23.26
C THR A 77 3.38 -7.32 21.97
N PHE A 78 2.27 -7.07 21.28
CA PHE A 78 2.00 -7.68 19.97
C PHE A 78 2.95 -7.17 18.89
N GLU A 79 3.27 -5.88 18.86
CA GLU A 79 4.27 -5.31 17.93
C GLU A 79 5.64 -5.99 18.10
N ARG A 80 6.06 -6.25 19.35
CA ARG A 80 7.28 -7.02 19.64
C ARG A 80 7.20 -8.47 19.19
N ALA A 81 6.03 -9.11 19.31
CA ALA A 81 5.83 -10.48 18.84
C ALA A 81 6.01 -10.59 17.31
N ILE A 82 5.47 -9.63 16.55
CA ILE A 82 5.59 -9.55 15.09
C ILE A 82 7.05 -9.43 14.65
N VAL A 83 7.87 -8.64 15.38
CA VAL A 83 9.29 -8.46 15.05
C VAL A 83 10.11 -9.75 15.25
N LEU A 84 9.72 -10.61 16.20
CA LEU A 84 10.48 -11.82 16.52
C LEU A 84 10.23 -12.98 15.57
N ASP A 85 9.01 -13.14 15.05
CA ASP A 85 8.66 -14.19 14.11
C ASP A 85 7.71 -13.66 13.02
N PRO A 86 8.26 -13.24 11.87
CA PRO A 86 7.45 -12.61 10.83
C PRO A 86 6.59 -13.59 10.02
N ASN A 87 6.82 -14.92 10.04
CA ASN A 87 6.47 -15.74 8.88
C ASN A 87 5.67 -17.05 9.11
N ASP A 88 5.28 -17.45 10.33
CA ASP A 88 4.34 -18.61 10.49
C ASP A 88 3.11 -18.34 11.37
N ASN A 89 3.23 -17.61 12.50
CA ASN A 89 2.08 -17.28 13.37
C ASN A 89 1.51 -15.86 13.16
N SER A 90 2.03 -15.14 12.16
CA SER A 90 1.81 -13.71 11.98
C SER A 90 0.33 -13.35 11.76
N ALA A 91 -0.45 -14.22 11.10
CA ALA A 91 -1.88 -13.99 10.88
C ALA A 91 -2.66 -13.78 12.20
N VAL A 92 -2.43 -14.66 13.17
CA VAL A 92 -3.10 -14.59 14.48
C VAL A 92 -2.67 -13.36 15.25
N VAL A 93 -1.37 -13.01 15.20
CA VAL A 93 -0.83 -11.84 15.90
C VAL A 93 -1.39 -10.54 15.33
N HIS A 94 -1.45 -10.42 14.01
CA HIS A 94 -2.04 -9.28 13.32
C HIS A 94 -3.53 -9.15 13.63
N ASN A 95 -4.29 -10.26 13.66
CA ASN A 95 -5.69 -10.21 14.08
C ASN A 95 -5.86 -9.78 15.54
N ASP A 96 -5.05 -10.30 16.46
CA ASP A 96 -5.13 -9.91 17.87
C ASP A 96 -4.73 -8.44 18.09
N LEU A 97 -3.73 -7.94 17.37
CA LEU A 97 -3.36 -6.52 17.36
C LEU A 97 -4.50 -5.65 16.81
N GLY A 98 -5.15 -6.10 15.73
CA GLY A 98 -6.32 -5.42 15.18
C GLY A 98 -7.45 -5.28 16.20
N LEU A 99 -7.73 -6.32 16.99
CA LEU A 99 -8.72 -6.26 18.08
C LEU A 99 -8.33 -5.27 19.20
N VAL A 100 -7.03 -5.17 19.51
CA VAL A 100 -6.53 -4.15 20.47
C VAL A 100 -6.80 -2.75 19.93
N LEU A 101 -6.43 -2.48 18.67
CA LEU A 101 -6.63 -1.18 18.04
C LEU A 101 -8.12 -0.81 17.93
N GLU A 102 -8.97 -1.79 17.58
CA GLU A 102 -10.42 -1.62 17.57
C GLU A 102 -10.93 -1.21 18.96
N THR A 103 -10.47 -1.88 20.01
CA THR A 103 -10.85 -1.56 21.40
C THR A 103 -10.35 -0.17 21.82
N MET A 104 -9.24 0.29 21.27
CA MET A 104 -8.70 1.65 21.46
C MET A 104 -9.45 2.72 20.65
N GLY A 105 -10.34 2.32 19.74
CA GLY A 105 -11.07 3.21 18.83
C GLY A 105 -10.32 3.57 17.54
N ASP A 106 -9.12 3.02 17.34
CA ASP A 106 -8.38 3.13 16.08
C ASP A 106 -8.88 2.08 15.08
N LEU A 107 -10.10 2.31 14.58
CA LEU A 107 -10.78 1.40 13.66
C LEU A 107 -10.05 1.28 12.31
N GLN A 108 -9.35 2.33 11.88
CA GLN A 108 -8.58 2.30 10.63
C GLN A 108 -7.31 1.46 10.80
N GLY A 109 -6.58 1.62 11.91
CA GLY A 109 -5.46 0.76 12.27
C GLY A 109 -5.90 -0.70 12.43
N ALA A 110 -7.04 -0.95 13.06
CA ALA A 110 -7.61 -2.29 13.20
C ALA A 110 -7.83 -2.98 11.85
N ILE A 111 -8.47 -2.29 10.91
CA ILE A 111 -8.70 -2.78 9.54
C ILE A 111 -7.39 -3.10 8.83
N ALA A 112 -6.37 -2.24 8.97
CA ALA A 112 -5.06 -2.49 8.37
C ALA A 112 -4.41 -3.78 8.90
N GLU A 113 -4.50 -4.02 10.21
CA GLU A 113 -3.97 -5.23 10.83
C GLU A 113 -4.80 -6.48 10.49
N PHE A 114 -6.13 -6.42 10.45
CA PHE A 114 -6.95 -7.53 9.97
C PHE A 114 -6.66 -7.87 8.50
N ASN A 115 -6.42 -6.87 7.67
CA ASN A 115 -6.05 -7.10 6.28
C ASN A 115 -4.68 -7.78 6.17
N LYS A 116 -3.69 -7.41 7.00
CA LYS A 116 -2.41 -8.14 7.09
C LYS A 116 -2.63 -9.58 7.51
N ALA A 117 -3.51 -9.82 8.49
CA ALA A 117 -3.85 -11.18 8.90
C ALA A 117 -4.38 -12.02 7.72
N LEU A 118 -5.26 -11.45 6.89
CA LEU A 118 -5.78 -12.10 5.68
C LEU A 118 -4.75 -12.25 4.55
N THR A 119 -3.70 -11.41 4.51
CA THR A 119 -2.58 -11.61 3.58
C THR A 119 -1.77 -12.85 3.96
N PHE A 120 -1.57 -13.08 5.26
CA PHE A 120 -0.85 -14.26 5.75
C PHE A 120 -1.71 -15.53 5.73
N ASP A 121 -2.96 -15.44 6.17
CA ASP A 121 -3.95 -16.51 6.09
C ASP A 121 -5.26 -15.99 5.47
N PRO A 122 -5.43 -16.16 4.14
CA PRO A 122 -6.64 -15.75 3.43
C PRO A 122 -7.91 -16.46 3.91
N THR A 123 -7.78 -17.58 4.63
CA THR A 123 -8.91 -18.39 5.13
C THR A 123 -9.30 -18.06 6.57
N MET A 124 -8.64 -17.09 7.19
CA MET A 124 -8.89 -16.67 8.56
C MET A 124 -10.26 -15.97 8.69
N SER A 125 -11.27 -16.77 8.99
CA SER A 125 -12.67 -16.33 9.06
C SER A 125 -12.91 -15.27 10.14
N SER A 126 -12.17 -15.33 11.25
CA SER A 126 -12.21 -14.33 12.32
C SER A 126 -11.75 -12.94 11.87
N ALA A 127 -10.67 -12.85 11.09
CA ALA A 127 -10.20 -11.57 10.55
C ALA A 127 -11.23 -10.97 9.57
N THR A 128 -11.88 -11.81 8.75
CA THR A 128 -12.96 -11.37 7.84
C THR A 128 -14.15 -10.79 8.60
N LEU A 129 -14.58 -11.43 9.71
CA LEU A 129 -15.65 -10.90 10.56
C LEU A 129 -15.25 -9.61 11.28
N ASN A 130 -14.03 -9.58 11.82
CA ASN A 130 -13.53 -8.40 12.54
C ASN A 130 -13.41 -7.19 11.59
N MET A 131 -13.01 -7.40 10.32
CA MET A 131 -13.08 -6.34 9.31
C MET A 131 -14.51 -5.83 9.09
N ALA A 132 -15.48 -6.74 8.97
CA ALA A 132 -16.86 -6.32 8.78
C ALA A 132 -17.40 -5.51 9.97
N GLU A 133 -17.03 -5.92 11.19
CA GLU A 133 -17.39 -5.23 12.42
C GLU A 133 -16.74 -3.83 12.51
N ALA A 134 -15.44 -3.74 12.22
CA ALA A 134 -14.74 -2.46 12.20
C ALA A 134 -15.31 -1.50 11.14
N TYR A 135 -15.64 -2.00 9.93
CA TYR A 135 -16.33 -1.20 8.91
C TYR A 135 -17.72 -0.74 9.36
N LYS A 136 -18.46 -1.60 10.08
CA LYS A 136 -19.76 -1.25 10.64
C LYS A 136 -19.62 -0.12 11.68
N GLN A 137 -18.63 -0.21 12.57
CA GLN A 137 -18.35 0.84 13.56
C GLN A 137 -17.90 2.16 12.93
N LEU A 138 -17.18 2.11 11.80
CA LEU A 138 -16.85 3.29 10.98
C LEU A 138 -18.03 3.86 10.18
N GLY A 139 -19.19 3.20 10.19
CA GLY A 139 -20.36 3.60 9.39
C GLY A 139 -20.24 3.26 7.90
N GLN A 140 -19.22 2.50 7.48
CA GLN A 140 -19.03 2.05 6.10
C GLN A 140 -19.87 0.79 5.83
N ILE A 141 -21.19 0.95 5.83
CA ILE A 141 -22.16 -0.15 5.81
C ILE A 141 -22.02 -1.05 4.58
N ASP A 142 -21.75 -0.50 3.39
CA ASP A 142 -21.59 -1.29 2.16
C ASP A 142 -20.39 -2.25 2.23
N LEU A 143 -19.28 -1.80 2.82
CA LEU A 143 -18.09 -2.63 3.03
C LEU A 143 -18.35 -3.68 4.12
N ALA A 144 -18.99 -3.30 5.22
CA ALA A 144 -19.42 -4.27 6.24
C ALA A 144 -20.30 -5.38 5.64
N VAL A 145 -21.28 -5.02 4.81
CA VAL A 145 -22.13 -5.99 4.09
C VAL A 145 -21.33 -6.86 3.13
N THR A 146 -20.33 -6.30 2.45
CA THR A 146 -19.46 -7.06 1.52
C THR A 146 -18.67 -8.12 2.26
N TYR A 147 -18.01 -7.78 3.36
CA TYR A 147 -17.22 -8.72 4.15
C TYR A 147 -18.08 -9.74 4.89
N LEU A 148 -19.28 -9.36 5.38
CA LEU A 148 -20.24 -10.33 5.94
C LEU A 148 -20.73 -11.32 4.89
N LYS A 149 -21.04 -10.88 3.66
CA LYS A 149 -21.41 -11.79 2.57
C LYS A 149 -20.28 -12.73 2.20
N LYS A 150 -19.05 -12.22 2.14
CA LYS A 150 -17.84 -13.02 1.91
C LYS A 150 -17.75 -14.14 2.96
N PHE A 151 -17.84 -13.78 4.25
CA PHE A 151 -17.83 -14.73 5.35
C PHE A 151 -18.93 -15.80 5.22
N VAL A 152 -20.17 -15.38 4.95
CA VAL A 152 -21.31 -16.32 4.82
C VAL A 152 -21.12 -17.30 3.67
N ASN A 153 -20.55 -16.85 2.56
CA ASN A 153 -20.32 -17.68 1.38
C ASN A 153 -19.14 -18.65 1.57
N GLU A 154 -18.07 -18.21 2.20
CA GLU A 154 -16.83 -18.97 2.34
C GLU A 154 -16.84 -19.91 3.56
N HIS A 155 -17.64 -19.59 4.59
CA HIS A 155 -17.69 -20.34 5.85
C HIS A 155 -19.12 -20.67 6.30
N PRO A 156 -19.91 -21.39 5.49
CA PRO A 156 -21.32 -21.67 5.79
C PRO A 156 -21.55 -22.55 7.03
N GLU A 157 -20.55 -23.32 7.45
CA GLU A 157 -20.61 -24.18 8.65
C GLU A 157 -20.02 -23.52 9.91
N SER A 158 -19.66 -22.24 9.83
CA SER A 158 -19.05 -21.53 10.95
C SER A 158 -20.04 -21.32 12.10
N PRO A 159 -19.64 -21.47 13.38
CA PRO A 159 -20.53 -21.19 14.50
C PRO A 159 -20.98 -19.71 14.58
N GLN A 160 -20.29 -18.80 13.89
CA GLN A 160 -20.70 -17.39 13.81
C GLN A 160 -21.63 -17.10 12.62
N ILE A 161 -22.04 -18.10 11.83
CA ILE A 161 -22.86 -17.90 10.62
C ILE A 161 -24.21 -17.24 10.93
N GLU A 162 -24.92 -17.70 11.95
CA GLU A 162 -26.22 -17.15 12.33
C GLU A 162 -26.10 -15.68 12.76
N SER A 163 -25.02 -15.33 13.47
CA SER A 163 -24.73 -13.95 13.87
C SER A 163 -24.40 -13.07 12.66
N ALA A 164 -23.61 -13.58 11.72
CA ALA A 164 -23.27 -12.87 10.49
C ALA A 164 -24.50 -12.62 9.60
N GLU A 165 -25.37 -13.62 9.46
CA GLU A 165 -26.64 -13.51 8.73
C GLU A 165 -27.62 -12.55 9.43
N ALA A 166 -27.70 -12.58 10.76
CA ALA A 166 -28.51 -11.64 11.53
C ALA A 166 -28.01 -10.20 11.38
N SER A 167 -26.69 -9.99 11.39
CA SER A 167 -26.05 -8.72 11.08
C SER A 167 -26.37 -8.25 9.66
N LEU A 168 -26.24 -9.13 8.66
CA LEU A 168 -26.62 -8.82 7.28
C LEU A 168 -28.09 -8.45 7.14
N LYS A 169 -28.98 -9.16 7.83
CA LYS A 169 -30.40 -8.86 7.84
C LYS A 169 -30.65 -7.49 8.46
N THR A 170 -30.05 -7.20 9.60
CA THR A 170 -30.17 -5.91 10.28
C THR A 170 -29.68 -4.76 9.40
N LEU A 171 -28.50 -4.91 8.78
CA LEU A 171 -27.91 -3.92 7.88
C LEU A 171 -28.67 -3.77 6.55
N ARG A 172 -29.43 -4.79 6.12
CA ARG A 172 -30.35 -4.73 4.97
C ARG A 172 -31.69 -4.04 5.30
N HIS A 173 -32.16 -4.17 6.55
CA HIS A 173 -33.45 -3.61 7.01
C HIS A 173 -33.32 -2.22 7.62
N SER A 174 -32.12 -1.79 8.01
CA SER A 174 -31.82 -0.37 8.10
C SER A 174 -32.02 0.21 6.70
N LYS A 175 -33.18 0.81 6.48
CA LYS A 175 -33.55 1.48 5.23
C LYS A 175 -32.33 2.27 4.76
N PRO A 176 -31.82 2.08 3.52
CA PRO A 176 -30.85 3.02 3.00
C PRO A 176 -31.51 4.38 3.15
N ILE A 177 -30.81 5.37 3.71
CA ILE A 177 -31.33 6.73 3.72
C ILE A 177 -31.61 7.04 2.25
N SER A 178 -32.89 6.99 1.88
CA SER A 178 -33.40 7.32 0.57
C SER A 178 -33.31 8.83 0.46
N GLY A 179 -32.09 9.27 0.21
CA GLY A 179 -31.67 10.65 0.15
C GLY A 179 -30.27 10.67 -0.46
N SER A 180 -30.21 10.46 -1.78
CA SER A 180 -29.02 10.61 -2.62
C SER A 180 -27.95 9.52 -2.50
N VAL A 181 -27.42 9.14 -3.65
CA VAL A 181 -26.14 8.44 -3.83
C VAL A 181 -25.10 8.94 -2.84
N THR A 182 -24.53 8.05 -2.02
CA THR A 182 -23.17 8.18 -1.47
C THR A 182 -22.60 6.80 -1.10
N THR A 183 -22.25 5.96 -2.09
CA THR A 183 -20.82 5.62 -2.11
C THR A 183 -20.19 6.98 -2.35
N THR A 184 -19.65 7.63 -1.32
CA THR A 184 -18.96 8.91 -1.51
C THR A 184 -18.07 8.71 -2.72
N ASP A 185 -18.33 9.47 -3.78
CA ASP A 185 -17.58 9.40 -5.01
C ASP A 185 -16.10 9.36 -4.63
N TYR A 186 -15.26 8.57 -5.29
CA TYR A 186 -13.86 8.50 -4.87
C TYR A 186 -13.30 9.92 -4.77
N LEU A 187 -13.64 10.78 -5.74
CA LEU A 187 -13.36 12.22 -5.70
C LEU A 187 -13.92 12.94 -4.46
N ASP A 188 -15.14 12.68 -4.02
CA ASP A 188 -15.70 13.26 -2.78
C ASP A 188 -14.93 12.78 -1.54
N SER A 189 -14.40 11.54 -1.54
CA SER A 189 -13.63 10.99 -0.42
C SER A 189 -12.21 11.57 -0.33
N VAL A 190 -11.61 11.89 -1.48
CA VAL A 190 -10.27 12.51 -1.58
C VAL A 190 -10.32 14.01 -1.90
N ALA A 191 -11.48 14.64 -1.78
CA ALA A 191 -11.64 16.09 -1.86
C ALA A 191 -12.75 16.58 -0.93
N PRO A 192 -12.82 16.13 0.34
CA PRO A 192 -13.94 16.46 1.24
C PRO A 192 -14.01 17.96 1.56
N LYS A 193 -12.90 18.68 1.39
CA LYS A 193 -12.78 20.13 1.60
C LYS A 193 -12.97 20.96 0.31
N GLY A 194 -13.34 20.30 -0.79
CA GLY A 194 -13.50 20.90 -2.11
C GLY A 194 -12.42 20.47 -3.09
N VAL A 195 -12.70 20.73 -4.36
CA VAL A 195 -11.85 20.36 -5.48
C VAL A 195 -10.85 21.46 -5.78
N TYR A 196 -9.57 21.11 -5.79
CA TYR A 196 -8.47 22.00 -6.17
C TYR A 196 -7.92 21.51 -7.51
N CYS A 197 -7.68 22.42 -8.45
CA CYS A 197 -7.14 22.02 -9.75
C CYS A 197 -6.19 23.08 -10.32
N TRP A 198 -5.24 22.61 -11.13
CA TRP A 198 -4.43 23.46 -11.97
C TRP A 198 -5.29 24.05 -13.11
N PRO A 199 -5.33 25.37 -13.31
CA PRO A 199 -6.01 25.94 -14.47
C PRO A 199 -5.36 25.45 -15.76
N LEU A 200 -6.14 24.88 -16.68
CA LEU A 200 -5.61 24.32 -17.94
C LEU A 200 -4.84 25.36 -18.78
N LYS A 201 -5.32 26.62 -18.75
CA LYS A 201 -4.64 27.77 -19.37
C LYS A 201 -3.28 28.14 -18.78
N ARG A 202 -2.92 27.59 -17.62
CA ARG A 202 -1.60 27.77 -16.96
C ARG A 202 -0.67 26.58 -17.18
N THR A 203 -1.01 25.67 -18.08
CA THR A 203 -0.11 24.60 -18.52
C THR A 203 0.75 25.09 -19.71
N PRO A 204 2.01 24.62 -19.85
CA PRO A 204 2.63 23.53 -19.11
C PRO A 204 3.05 23.91 -17.68
N ILE A 205 2.71 23.05 -16.71
CA ILE A 205 3.17 23.13 -15.32
C ILE A 205 4.69 23.05 -15.29
N ARG A 206 5.36 24.01 -14.66
CA ARG A 206 6.82 24.03 -14.52
C ARG A 206 7.21 23.16 -13.33
N LEU A 207 7.90 22.05 -13.58
CA LEU A 207 8.39 21.13 -12.55
C LEU A 207 9.87 21.39 -12.29
N CYS A 208 10.25 21.53 -11.03
CA CYS A 208 11.62 21.41 -10.57
C CYS A 208 11.74 20.20 -9.65
N ILE A 209 12.75 19.35 -9.89
CA ILE A 209 13.14 18.28 -8.96
C ILE A 209 14.57 18.58 -8.54
N GLU A 210 14.73 18.97 -7.28
CA GLU A 210 16.02 19.35 -6.73
C GLU A 210 17.00 18.16 -6.73
N PRO A 211 18.31 18.41 -6.87
CA PRO A 211 19.31 17.36 -6.74
C PRO A 211 19.34 16.84 -5.29
N GLY A 212 19.21 15.53 -5.11
CA GLY A 212 19.25 14.89 -3.79
C GLY A 212 20.60 14.29 -3.41
N SER A 213 21.63 14.38 -4.26
CA SER A 213 22.92 13.68 -4.06
C SER A 213 23.66 14.06 -2.76
N ALA A 214 23.31 15.18 -2.14
CA ALA A 214 23.86 15.62 -0.86
C ALA A 214 22.99 15.23 0.36
N VAL A 215 21.87 14.54 0.14
CA VAL A 215 20.90 14.16 1.18
C VAL A 215 21.10 12.69 1.56
N ASP A 216 21.24 12.41 2.86
CA ASP A 216 21.47 11.05 3.35
C ASP A 216 20.35 10.09 2.94
N GLY A 217 20.69 8.89 2.50
CA GLY A 217 19.71 7.89 2.05
C GLY A 217 19.13 8.13 0.66
N TYR A 218 19.46 9.24 0.00
CA TYR A 218 19.05 9.49 -1.37
C TYR A 218 19.68 8.50 -2.34
N ARG A 219 18.94 8.09 -3.37
CA ARG A 219 19.39 7.22 -4.46
C ARG A 219 19.10 7.89 -5.80
N ASP A 220 20.00 7.72 -6.77
CA ASP A 220 19.84 8.31 -8.11
C ASP A 220 18.55 7.88 -8.82
N SER A 221 18.02 6.70 -8.47
CA SER A 221 16.73 6.19 -8.93
C SER A 221 15.54 7.06 -8.49
N PHE A 222 15.61 7.74 -7.35
CA PHE A 222 14.48 8.46 -6.75
C PHE A 222 13.99 9.60 -7.63
N ARG A 223 14.90 10.37 -8.22
CA ARG A 223 14.53 11.40 -9.20
C ARG A 223 13.80 10.80 -10.41
N GLN A 224 14.26 9.66 -10.93
CA GLN A 224 13.58 8.99 -12.04
C GLN A 224 12.22 8.42 -11.63
N ILE A 225 12.07 7.98 -10.39
CA ILE A 225 10.80 7.53 -9.82
C ILE A 225 9.79 8.67 -9.73
N ALA A 226 10.19 9.83 -9.22
CA ALA A 226 9.33 11.03 -9.18
C ALA A 226 8.87 11.43 -10.59
N PHE A 227 9.79 11.43 -11.57
CA PHE A 227 9.46 11.68 -12.97
C PHE A 227 8.43 10.71 -13.54
N ARG A 228 8.63 9.40 -13.31
CA ARG A 228 7.71 8.36 -13.79
C ARG A 228 6.33 8.51 -13.16
N SER A 229 6.29 8.81 -11.86
CA SER A 229 5.05 8.97 -11.09
C SER A 229 4.23 10.17 -11.58
N LEU A 230 4.87 11.31 -11.87
CA LEU A 230 4.18 12.45 -12.49
C LEU A 230 3.61 12.08 -13.86
N ARG A 231 4.41 11.44 -14.70
CA ARG A 231 3.98 11.06 -16.06
C ARG A 231 2.74 10.17 -16.03
N GLU A 232 2.72 9.21 -15.10
CA GLU A 232 1.60 8.28 -14.92
C GLU A 232 0.32 9.00 -14.52
N TRP A 233 0.39 9.97 -13.61
CA TRP A 233 -0.77 10.81 -13.28
C TRP A 233 -1.25 11.67 -14.46
N ILE A 234 -0.32 12.25 -15.23
CA ILE A 234 -0.65 13.08 -16.39
C ILE A 234 -1.29 12.25 -17.52
N GLU A 235 -0.79 11.04 -17.76
CA GLU A 235 -1.39 10.07 -18.68
C GLU A 235 -2.79 9.66 -18.21
N ALA A 236 -2.93 9.36 -16.92
CA ALA A 236 -4.22 9.06 -16.31
C ALA A 236 -5.23 10.21 -16.39
N ALA A 237 -4.75 11.46 -16.41
CA ALA A 237 -5.55 12.66 -16.62
C ALA A 237 -5.90 12.89 -18.11
N ASN A 238 -5.81 11.87 -18.97
CA ASN A 238 -6.03 11.93 -20.42
C ASN A 238 -5.19 13.04 -21.11
N HIS A 239 -4.00 13.35 -20.59
CA HIS A 239 -3.14 14.41 -21.08
C HIS A 239 -3.77 15.82 -21.10
N HIS A 240 -4.83 16.06 -20.33
CA HIS A 240 -5.37 17.41 -20.15
C HIS A 240 -4.37 18.37 -19.52
N LEU A 241 -3.42 17.83 -18.74
CA LEU A 241 -2.30 18.57 -18.19
C LEU A 241 -1.05 18.37 -19.03
N THR A 242 -0.32 19.46 -19.25
CA THR A 242 1.04 19.41 -19.81
C THR A 242 2.04 19.93 -18.77
N TRP A 243 3.29 19.53 -18.90
CA TRP A 243 4.35 19.94 -17.97
C TRP A 243 5.70 20.09 -18.69
N ARG A 244 6.61 20.84 -18.08
CA ARG A 244 7.99 21.00 -18.55
C ARG A 244 8.95 21.12 -17.37
N LEU A 245 10.21 20.76 -17.58
CA LEU A 245 11.26 20.92 -16.59
C LEU A 245 11.80 22.35 -16.53
N VAL A 246 12.05 22.82 -15.31
CA VAL A 246 12.84 24.02 -15.02
C VAL A 246 13.94 23.67 -14.03
N GLN A 247 15.05 24.41 -14.09
CA GLN A 247 16.20 24.17 -13.21
C GLN A 247 16.11 24.97 -11.90
N ASP A 248 15.61 26.21 -11.96
CA ASP A 248 15.47 27.07 -10.78
C ASP A 248 14.13 26.77 -10.07
N PRO A 249 14.15 26.37 -8.78
CA PRO A 249 12.93 26.20 -8.00
C PRO A 249 12.04 27.45 -7.95
N LYS A 250 12.60 28.65 -8.09
CA LYS A 250 11.84 29.92 -8.10
C LYS A 250 10.99 30.09 -9.36
N GLU A 251 11.35 29.40 -10.44
CA GLU A 251 10.58 29.37 -11.68
C GLU A 251 9.60 28.20 -11.72
N ALA A 252 9.61 27.32 -10.71
CA ALA A 252 8.75 26.15 -10.67
C ALA A 252 7.34 26.49 -10.18
N ASP A 253 6.37 25.77 -10.71
CA ASP A 253 5.01 25.69 -10.17
C ASP A 253 4.87 24.47 -9.24
N ILE A 254 5.62 23.39 -9.50
CA ILE A 254 5.78 22.24 -8.60
C ILE A 254 7.25 22.05 -8.30
N THR A 255 7.62 22.04 -7.01
CA THR A 255 8.96 21.72 -6.55
C THR A 255 8.96 20.40 -5.80
N ILE A 256 9.88 19.50 -6.15
CA ILE A 256 10.14 18.27 -5.40
C ILE A 256 11.52 18.38 -4.75
N SER A 257 11.55 18.32 -3.42
CA SER A 257 12.75 18.41 -2.59
C SER A 257 12.94 17.15 -1.74
N TRP A 258 14.18 16.89 -1.35
CA TRP A 258 14.58 15.70 -0.59
C TRP A 258 15.13 16.11 0.77
N THR A 259 14.88 15.30 1.80
CA THR A 259 15.44 15.54 3.13
C THR A 259 15.69 14.22 3.85
N SER A 260 16.67 14.17 4.74
CA SER A 260 16.86 13.07 5.69
C SER A 260 16.42 13.46 7.11
N SER A 261 15.96 14.70 7.29
CA SER A 261 15.51 15.23 8.58
C SER A 261 14.12 14.69 8.90
N LYS A 262 14.04 13.76 9.84
CA LYS A 262 12.76 13.27 10.39
C LYS A 262 11.94 14.39 11.06
N ALA A 263 12.61 15.44 11.56
CA ALA A 263 11.94 16.58 12.21
C ALA A 263 11.09 17.42 11.23
N ASP A 264 11.32 17.28 9.92
CA ASP A 264 10.50 17.93 8.90
C ASP A 264 9.09 17.30 8.81
N PHE A 265 8.91 16.13 9.42
CA PHE A 265 7.70 15.30 9.39
C PHE A 265 7.18 15.08 10.82
N PRO A 266 6.18 15.86 11.27
CA PRO A 266 5.59 15.65 12.59
C PRO A 266 4.91 14.27 12.67
N HIS A 267 4.71 13.77 13.90
CA HIS A 267 4.06 12.47 14.11
C HIS A 267 2.72 12.37 13.37
N GLY A 268 2.53 11.27 12.64
CA GLY A 268 1.35 11.04 11.81
C GLY A 268 1.41 11.64 10.40
N THR A 269 2.55 12.21 9.98
CA THR A 269 2.81 12.59 8.58
C THR A 269 3.53 11.49 7.82
N GLU A 270 3.36 11.50 6.51
CA GLU A 270 3.86 10.45 5.63
C GLU A 270 5.39 10.53 5.47
N GLN A 271 5.94 9.57 4.73
CA GLN A 271 7.31 9.64 4.22
C GLN A 271 7.51 10.83 3.23
N GLY A 272 6.44 11.57 2.92
CA GLY A 272 6.42 12.84 2.22
C GLY A 272 5.43 13.83 2.82
N ILE A 273 5.45 15.06 2.31
CA ILE A 273 4.42 16.06 2.55
C ILE A 273 4.29 16.97 1.34
N THR A 274 3.06 17.24 0.95
CA THR A 274 2.72 18.20 -0.10
C THR A 274 2.02 19.42 0.48
N LYS A 275 2.55 20.60 0.16
CA LYS A 275 1.94 21.89 0.52
C LYS A 275 1.44 22.57 -0.73
N LEU A 276 0.13 22.82 -0.78
CA LEU A 276 -0.52 23.52 -1.88
C LEU A 276 -0.70 25.01 -1.57
N LEU A 277 -0.37 25.85 -2.55
CA LEU A 277 -0.85 27.23 -2.61
C LEU A 277 -1.92 27.31 -3.70
N PHE A 278 -3.04 27.91 -3.35
CA PHE A 278 -4.19 28.07 -4.24
C PHE A 278 -4.86 29.42 -4.00
N THR A 279 -5.56 29.89 -5.02
CA THR A 279 -6.37 31.10 -4.95
C THR A 279 -7.66 30.87 -4.15
N ARG A 280 -8.39 31.95 -3.84
CA ARG A 280 -9.73 31.85 -3.22
C ARG A 280 -10.76 31.08 -4.04
N THR A 281 -10.51 30.87 -5.34
CA THR A 281 -11.36 30.07 -6.23
C THR A 281 -10.88 28.62 -6.36
N HIS A 282 -10.03 28.15 -5.43
CA HIS A 282 -9.44 26.80 -5.42
C HIS A 282 -8.57 26.45 -6.63
N ALA A 283 -8.18 27.45 -7.44
CA ALA A 283 -7.20 27.25 -8.49
C ALA A 283 -5.79 27.13 -7.88
N ILE A 284 -5.12 26.00 -8.13
CA ILE A 284 -3.75 25.75 -7.68
C ILE A 284 -2.81 26.70 -8.41
N THR A 285 -1.88 27.28 -7.65
CA THR A 285 -0.87 28.19 -8.17
C THR A 285 0.55 27.69 -7.95
N HIS A 286 0.77 26.91 -6.88
CA HIS A 286 2.07 26.36 -6.52
C HIS A 286 1.88 25.08 -5.69
N ALA A 287 2.80 24.13 -5.80
CA ALA A 287 2.87 22.96 -4.92
C ALA A 287 4.33 22.67 -4.53
N ASP A 288 4.59 22.54 -3.22
CA ASP A 288 5.89 22.11 -2.71
C ASP A 288 5.76 20.72 -2.12
N ILE A 289 6.46 19.77 -2.72
CA ILE A 289 6.58 18.39 -2.26
C ILE A 289 7.94 18.23 -1.58
N LYS A 290 7.93 17.72 -0.35
CA LYS A 290 9.14 17.35 0.38
C LYS A 290 9.06 15.87 0.74
N ILE A 291 10.06 15.10 0.32
CA ILE A 291 10.10 13.65 0.52
C ILE A 291 11.29 13.27 1.40
N CYS A 292 11.05 12.45 2.41
CA CYS A 292 12.09 11.91 3.26
C CYS A 292 12.80 10.75 2.57
N THR A 293 14.12 10.76 2.55
CA THR A 293 14.96 9.72 1.92
C THR A 293 15.33 8.58 2.87
N VAL A 294 15.05 8.75 4.16
CA VAL A 294 15.24 7.73 5.20
C VAL A 294 13.90 7.45 5.90
N PRO A 295 13.60 6.21 6.30
CA PRO A 295 12.34 5.89 6.96
C PRO A 295 12.06 6.79 8.17
N VAL A 296 10.93 7.49 8.17
CA VAL A 296 10.58 8.43 9.26
C VAL A 296 10.41 7.69 10.59
N TYR A 297 9.75 6.53 10.57
CA TYR A 297 9.33 5.79 11.77
C TYR A 297 10.14 4.51 12.08
N ALA A 298 10.99 4.04 11.17
CA ALA A 298 11.86 2.92 11.49
C ALA A 298 13.01 3.39 12.41
N GLU A 299 13.27 2.65 13.49
CA GLU A 299 14.48 2.81 14.29
C GLU A 299 15.75 2.41 13.52
N SER A 300 15.58 1.57 12.49
CA SER A 300 16.66 1.15 11.60
C SER A 300 17.04 2.26 10.63
N LYS A 301 18.34 2.38 10.32
CA LYS A 301 18.85 3.12 9.14
C LYS A 301 18.59 2.34 7.84
N GLU A 302 17.48 1.61 7.75
CA GLU A 302 17.18 0.87 6.53
C GLU A 302 17.00 1.82 5.37
N ILE A 303 17.57 1.44 4.23
CA ILE A 303 17.53 2.22 3.01
C ILE A 303 16.13 2.07 2.42
N LEU A 304 15.48 3.19 2.09
CA LEU A 304 14.16 3.15 1.45
C LEU A 304 14.26 2.47 0.08
N SER A 305 13.40 1.47 -0.16
CA SER A 305 13.36 0.77 -1.44
C SER A 305 12.82 1.67 -2.55
N ASP A 306 13.12 1.35 -3.81
CA ASP A 306 12.55 2.07 -4.96
C ASP A 306 11.03 1.96 -5.03
N GLU A 307 10.49 0.84 -4.55
CA GLU A 307 9.06 0.57 -4.51
C GLU A 307 8.35 1.43 -3.45
N ALA A 308 8.93 1.52 -2.24
CA ALA A 308 8.43 2.41 -1.20
C ALA A 308 8.53 3.87 -1.65
N MET A 309 9.65 4.30 -2.24
CA MET A 309 9.79 5.65 -2.78
C MET A 309 8.77 5.94 -3.89
N ARG A 310 8.46 4.95 -4.72
CA ARG A 310 7.48 5.09 -5.79
C ARG A 310 6.08 5.30 -5.26
N LEU A 311 5.66 4.56 -4.24
CA LEU A 311 4.37 4.76 -3.60
C LEU A 311 4.24 6.18 -3.03
N VAL A 312 5.27 6.65 -2.32
CA VAL A 312 5.31 8.01 -1.76
C VAL A 312 5.25 9.06 -2.86
N CYS A 313 6.05 8.90 -3.92
CA CYS A 313 6.00 9.81 -5.07
C CYS A 313 4.61 9.86 -5.72
N LEU A 314 3.98 8.70 -5.93
CA LEU A 314 2.63 8.64 -6.50
C LEU A 314 1.62 9.34 -5.59
N HIS A 315 1.68 9.13 -4.28
CA HIS A 315 0.77 9.73 -3.31
C HIS A 315 0.89 11.27 -3.27
N GLU A 316 2.10 11.76 -3.03
CA GLU A 316 2.37 13.19 -2.89
C GLU A 316 2.11 13.96 -4.19
N ILE A 317 2.43 13.36 -5.34
CA ILE A 317 2.11 13.97 -6.63
C ILE A 317 0.59 14.01 -6.85
N GLY A 318 -0.17 13.01 -6.38
CA GLY A 318 -1.63 13.05 -6.39
C GLY A 318 -2.17 14.28 -5.67
N HIS A 319 -1.65 14.56 -4.47
CA HIS A 319 -1.94 15.81 -3.74
C HIS A 319 -1.54 17.06 -4.54
N ALA A 320 -0.33 17.08 -5.13
CA ALA A 320 0.17 18.22 -5.90
C ALA A 320 -0.68 18.51 -7.15
N LEU A 321 -1.38 17.50 -7.68
CA LEU A 321 -2.30 17.62 -8.81
C LEU A 321 -3.75 17.87 -8.37
N GLY A 322 -4.01 18.05 -7.07
CA GLY A 322 -5.29 18.50 -6.55
C GLY A 322 -6.20 17.43 -5.98
N ILE A 323 -5.75 16.17 -5.92
CA ILE A 323 -6.43 15.12 -5.17
C ILE A 323 -6.13 15.31 -3.68
N ASN A 324 -6.93 16.12 -2.99
CA ASN A 324 -6.66 16.58 -1.63
C ASN A 324 -7.46 15.82 -0.56
N GLY A 325 -6.88 14.72 -0.07
CA GLY A 325 -7.46 13.87 0.97
C GLY A 325 -7.03 12.42 0.78
N HIS A 326 -7.43 11.56 1.72
CA HIS A 326 -7.03 10.17 1.75
C HIS A 326 -8.19 9.25 1.39
N SER A 327 -7.93 8.28 0.51
CA SER A 327 -8.87 7.22 0.18
C SER A 327 -9.07 6.32 1.40
N PRO A 328 -10.30 5.85 1.67
CA PRO A 328 -10.53 4.77 2.64
C PRO A 328 -10.21 3.36 2.07
N ASN A 329 -9.84 3.22 0.80
CA ASN A 329 -9.61 1.92 0.14
C ASN A 329 -8.12 1.64 -0.10
N ASN A 330 -7.60 0.59 0.53
CA ASN A 330 -6.19 0.18 0.50
C ASN A 330 -5.58 -0.22 -0.84
N ASN A 331 -6.37 -0.26 -1.91
CA ASN A 331 -5.89 -0.49 -3.27
C ASN A 331 -5.66 0.82 -4.05
N ASP A 332 -6.09 1.96 -3.51
CA ASP A 332 -5.89 3.26 -4.14
C ASP A 332 -4.55 3.86 -3.68
N VAL A 333 -3.86 4.54 -4.59
CA VAL A 333 -2.62 5.26 -4.23
C VAL A 333 -2.85 6.32 -3.15
N MET A 334 -4.04 6.94 -3.13
CA MET A 334 -4.37 7.93 -2.12
C MET A 334 -4.81 7.30 -0.78
N PHE A 335 -4.82 5.97 -0.64
CA PHE A 335 -4.95 5.34 0.68
C PHE A 335 -3.61 5.33 1.40
N PHE A 336 -3.64 5.68 2.67
CA PHE A 336 -2.45 5.72 3.50
C PHE A 336 -2.44 4.59 4.53
N CYS A 337 -1.36 3.81 4.53
CA CYS A 337 -0.91 3.05 5.69
C CYS A 337 0.60 2.78 5.59
N GLU A 338 1.28 2.88 6.73
CA GLU A 338 2.73 2.96 6.92
C GLU A 338 3.52 1.68 6.55
N ARG A 339 2.86 0.55 6.24
CA ARG A 339 3.55 -0.74 5.99
C ARG A 339 3.11 -1.39 4.68
N ALA A 340 4.09 -1.58 3.79
CA ALA A 340 4.15 -2.46 2.61
C ALA A 340 2.80 -2.99 2.10
N TYR A 341 2.25 -2.30 1.11
CA TYR A 341 1.13 -2.79 0.28
C TYR A 341 1.64 -3.13 -1.12
N PRO A 342 0.98 -4.06 -1.84
CA PRO A 342 1.33 -4.42 -3.22
C PRO A 342 1.01 -3.31 -4.25
N VAL A 343 0.62 -2.11 -3.81
CA VAL A 343 0.25 -1.00 -4.70
C VAL A 343 1.52 -0.36 -5.25
N THR A 344 1.82 -0.70 -6.50
CA THR A 344 2.99 -0.20 -7.24
C THR A 344 2.63 0.71 -8.40
N ALA A 345 1.35 0.98 -8.61
CA ALA A 345 0.82 1.75 -9.73
C ALA A 345 -0.56 2.33 -9.39
N LEU A 346 -1.02 3.30 -10.19
CA LEU A 346 -2.38 3.83 -10.06
C LEU A 346 -3.43 2.73 -10.25
N SER A 347 -4.43 2.69 -9.39
CA SER A 347 -5.61 1.84 -9.56
C SER A 347 -6.48 2.35 -10.72
N GLN A 348 -7.44 1.55 -11.19
CA GLN A 348 -8.42 2.05 -12.16
C GLN A 348 -9.24 3.21 -11.57
N ARG A 349 -9.51 3.19 -10.26
CA ARG A 349 -10.23 4.25 -9.57
C ARG A 349 -9.40 5.53 -9.49
N ASP A 350 -8.10 5.43 -9.21
CA ASP A 350 -7.16 6.57 -9.26
C ASP A 350 -7.18 7.25 -10.63
N ARG A 351 -7.08 6.45 -11.69
CA ARG A 351 -7.12 6.97 -13.07
C ARG A 351 -8.43 7.68 -13.41
N LEU A 352 -9.57 7.09 -13.04
CA LEU A 352 -10.87 7.70 -13.31
C LEU A 352 -11.09 8.99 -12.51
N THR A 353 -10.58 9.06 -11.27
CA THR A 353 -10.70 10.26 -10.42
C THR A 353 -9.92 11.43 -11.00
N ILE A 354 -8.65 11.25 -11.37
CA ILE A 354 -7.86 12.33 -11.97
C ILE A 354 -8.36 12.72 -13.36
N ALA A 355 -8.78 11.75 -14.18
CA ALA A 355 -9.40 12.02 -15.48
C ALA A 355 -10.63 12.90 -15.31
N ARG A 356 -11.50 12.56 -14.36
CA ARG A 356 -12.71 13.35 -14.07
C ARG A 356 -12.38 14.72 -13.52
N LEU A 357 -11.39 14.84 -12.63
CA LEU A 357 -10.95 16.11 -12.07
C LEU A 357 -10.63 17.13 -13.18
N TYR A 358 -10.05 16.67 -14.29
CA TYR A 358 -9.59 17.50 -15.40
C TYR A 358 -10.45 17.41 -16.68
N ALA A 359 -11.52 16.61 -16.69
CA ALA A 359 -12.40 16.44 -17.86
C ALA A 359 -13.34 17.63 -18.10
N THR A 360 -13.68 18.39 -17.07
CA THR A 360 -14.53 19.59 -17.19
C THR A 360 -13.63 20.82 -17.27
N GLU A 361 -13.80 21.65 -18.31
CA GLU A 361 -13.19 22.97 -18.36
C GLU A 361 -13.61 23.75 -17.10
N HIS A 362 -12.70 23.89 -16.12
CA HIS A 362 -12.89 24.75 -14.95
C HIS A 362 -12.69 26.23 -15.35
N ASP A 363 -13.29 26.63 -16.47
CA ASP A 363 -13.37 28.01 -16.89
C ASP A 363 -14.60 28.63 -16.19
N GLU A 364 -14.29 29.45 -15.18
CA GLU A 364 -15.20 30.41 -14.54
C GLU A 364 -16.48 29.90 -13.84
N VAL A 365 -16.40 29.09 -12.78
CA VAL A 365 -17.58 28.97 -11.88
C VAL A 365 -17.22 28.87 -10.40
N GLY A 366 -16.94 30.02 -9.79
CA GLY A 366 -17.26 30.23 -8.38
C GLY A 366 -18.78 30.25 -8.18
N LYS A 367 -19.43 29.08 -8.23
CA LYS A 367 -20.82 28.77 -7.83
C LYS A 367 -21.20 27.37 -8.34
N VAL A 368 -20.78 26.30 -7.66
CA VAL A 368 -21.56 25.06 -7.75
C VAL A 368 -22.78 25.25 -6.85
N LYS A 369 -23.87 25.79 -7.43
CA LYS A 369 -25.21 25.67 -6.85
C LYS A 369 -25.70 24.25 -7.10
N GLY A 370 -26.22 23.62 -6.04
CA GLY A 370 -26.73 22.27 -6.09
C GLY A 370 -27.94 22.06 -7.00
N LYS A 371 -28.17 20.76 -7.25
CA LYS A 371 -29.32 20.11 -7.91
C LYS A 371 -29.43 20.29 -9.43
N GLY A 372 -29.30 19.16 -10.12
CA GLY A 372 -29.78 18.95 -11.48
C GLY A 372 -29.37 17.56 -11.95
N GLY A 373 -30.25 16.57 -11.80
CA GLY A 373 -30.04 15.26 -12.40
C GLY A 373 -29.95 15.41 -13.92
N LEU A 374 -28.96 14.76 -14.53
CA LEU A 374 -28.86 14.66 -15.97
C LEU A 374 -28.74 13.18 -16.35
N ALA A 375 -29.80 12.69 -16.99
CA ALA A 375 -29.82 11.41 -17.67
C ALA A 375 -28.78 11.44 -18.81
N ILE A 376 -27.84 10.51 -18.80
CA ILE A 376 -26.91 10.33 -19.91
C ILE A 376 -27.59 9.37 -20.89
N GLY A 377 -28.14 9.94 -21.95
CA GLY A 377 -28.51 9.20 -23.16
C GLY A 377 -27.25 8.70 -23.85
N ILE A 378 -27.21 7.39 -24.10
CA ILE A 378 -26.18 6.73 -24.91
C ILE A 378 -26.60 6.88 -26.39
N PRO A 379 -25.85 7.56 -27.27
CA PRO A 379 -26.06 7.46 -28.71
C PRO A 379 -25.15 6.38 -29.28
N GLY A 380 -25.73 5.31 -29.83
CA GLY A 380 -24.96 4.31 -30.58
C GLY A 380 -25.66 2.97 -30.76
N LEU A 381 -26.82 2.96 -31.42
CA LEU A 381 -27.40 1.74 -31.99
C LEU A 381 -26.46 1.17 -33.06
N PHE A 382 -26.08 -0.11 -32.93
CA PHE A 382 -26.04 -1.01 -34.08
C PHE A 382 -26.95 -2.20 -33.78
N GLN A 383 -28.08 -2.25 -34.48
CA GLN A 383 -28.92 -3.43 -34.56
C GLN A 383 -28.20 -4.51 -35.36
N LEU A 384 -28.21 -5.75 -34.88
CA LEU A 384 -28.24 -6.92 -35.74
C LEU A 384 -29.38 -7.82 -35.31
N LYS A 385 -30.34 -7.96 -36.24
CA LYS A 385 -31.42 -8.95 -36.24
C LYS A 385 -30.80 -10.34 -36.45
N PHE A 386 -31.07 -11.29 -35.56
CA PHE A 386 -32.04 -12.38 -35.73
C PHE A 386 -32.07 -13.22 -34.45
#